data_AF-A0A559NRW2-F1
#
_entry.id   AF-A0A559NRW2-F1
#
_cell.length_a   1.000
_cell.length_b   1.000
_cell.length_c   1.000
_cell.angle_alpha   90.00
_cell.angle_beta   90.00
_cell.angle_gamma   90.00
#
_symmetry.space_group_name_H-M   'P 1'
#
loop_
_entity.id
_entity.type
_entity.pdbx_description
1 polymer ?
#
loop_
_entity_poly.entity_id
_entity_poly.type
_entity_poly.pdbx_seq_one_letter_code
_entity_poly.pdbx_strand_id
1 'polypeptide(L)'
;MKQQYIEEAAKNKRIRVKYSWVMQFLLVLDQFGNVLAGGNSDVTISGRVGYNVHIEKTRGLFWKKMESVINFTFYPLDGPNHCLLAYCSDRHEEYRGAKMFFKIILAVLIVLFCILLIIPIRLIALIKAARTHYIMPSGENIPYKDLMITTEYAASQGDPCEILSGLTK
;
A
#
# COMPACT_ATOMS: atom_id res chain seq x y z
N MET A 1 15.04 -18.11 19.50
CA MET A 1 14.38 -18.03 18.17
C MET A 1 13.61 -16.71 18.00
N LYS A 2 12.62 -16.39 18.84
CA LYS A 2 11.84 -15.13 18.78
C LYS A 2 12.69 -13.84 18.92
N GLN A 3 13.68 -13.84 19.82
CA GLN A 3 14.57 -12.69 20.03
C GLN A 3 15.47 -12.41 18.83
N GLN A 4 15.99 -13.47 18.20
CA GLN A 4 16.84 -13.40 17.03
C GLN A 4 16.09 -12.83 15.82
N TYR A 5 14.81 -13.19 15.66
CA TYR A 5 13.95 -12.65 14.60
C TYR A 5 13.62 -11.16 14.79
N ILE A 6 13.37 -10.73 16.04
CA ILE A 6 13.16 -9.31 16.36
C ILE A 6 14.44 -8.50 16.09
N GLU A 7 15.61 -9.04 16.44
CA GLU A 7 16.90 -8.42 16.14
C GLU A 7 17.17 -8.36 14.63
N GLU A 8 16.81 -9.39 13.88
CA GLU A 8 16.96 -9.44 12.43
C GLU A 8 15.99 -8.47 11.71
N ALA A 9 14.75 -8.35 12.19
CA ALA A 9 13.78 -7.34 11.74
C ALA A 9 14.22 -5.90 12.08
N ALA A 10 14.81 -5.69 13.27
CA ALA A 10 15.40 -4.41 13.66
C ALA A 10 16.66 -4.07 12.83
N LYS A 11 17.42 -5.08 12.40
CA LYS A 11 18.57 -4.96 11.50
C LYS A 11 18.12 -4.66 10.08
N ASN A 12 17.03 -5.29 9.60
CA ASN A 12 16.38 -4.98 8.33
C ASN A 12 15.76 -3.57 8.29
N LYS A 13 15.26 -3.04 9.41
CA LYS A 13 14.86 -1.63 9.55
C LYS A 13 15.99 -0.63 9.22
N ARG A 14 17.26 -1.05 9.29
CA ARG A 14 18.43 -0.24 8.91
C ARG A 14 18.88 -0.44 7.47
N ILE A 15 18.33 -1.42 6.74
CA ILE A 15 18.61 -1.55 5.30
C ILE A 15 17.84 -0.43 4.60
N ARG A 16 18.54 0.68 4.31
CA ARG A 16 18.00 1.69 3.39
C ARG A 16 17.84 1.04 2.04
N VAL A 17 16.61 0.67 1.70
CA VAL A 17 16.24 0.41 0.31
C VAL A 17 16.52 1.69 -0.46
N LYS A 18 17.57 1.69 -1.28
CA LYS A 18 17.92 2.85 -2.10
C LYS A 18 16.90 2.95 -3.23
N TYR A 19 15.80 3.64 -2.96
CA TYR A 19 14.88 4.06 -4.01
C TYR A 19 15.62 4.93 -5.03
N SER A 20 15.34 4.71 -6.31
CA SER A 20 15.82 5.62 -7.35
C SER A 20 15.28 7.02 -7.09
N TRP A 21 15.97 8.05 -7.59
CA TRP A 21 15.51 9.44 -7.44
C TRP A 21 14.09 9.63 -8.00
N VAL A 22 13.75 8.93 -9.10
CA VAL A 22 12.40 8.92 -9.70
C VAL A 22 11.39 8.38 -8.71
N MET A 23 11.69 7.26 -8.04
CA MET A 23 10.77 6.66 -7.08
C MET A 23 10.58 7.55 -5.84
N GLN A 24 11.64 8.19 -5.35
CA GLN A 24 11.56 9.15 -4.25
C GLN A 24 10.68 10.35 -4.63
N PHE A 25 10.85 10.88 -5.84
CA PHE A 25 10.03 11.97 -6.35
C PHE A 25 8.55 11.59 -6.44
N LEU A 26 8.24 10.40 -7.00
CA LEU A 26 6.87 9.90 -7.07
C LEU A 26 6.25 9.68 -5.69
N LEU A 27 7.03 9.17 -4.72
CA LEU A 27 6.58 8.99 -3.34
C LEU A 27 6.20 10.34 -2.70
N VAL A 28 7.06 11.36 -2.84
CA VAL A 28 6.80 12.70 -2.31
C VAL A 28 5.60 13.35 -2.99
N LEU A 29 5.41 13.14 -4.31
CA LEU A 29 4.22 13.62 -5.01
C LEU A 29 2.93 12.97 -4.50
N ASP A 30 2.96 11.66 -4.22
CA ASP A 30 1.81 10.94 -3.67
C ASP A 30 1.47 11.43 -2.24
N GLN A 31 2.48 11.57 -1.38
CA GLN A 31 2.34 12.14 -0.04
C GLN A 31 1.82 13.58 -0.08
N PHE A 32 2.33 14.41 -0.98
CA PHE A 32 1.84 15.78 -1.19
C PHE A 32 0.37 15.79 -1.63
N GLY A 33 -0.01 14.91 -2.56
CA GLY A 33 -1.41 14.72 -2.96
C GLY A 33 -2.30 14.34 -1.78
N ASN A 34 -1.81 13.47 -0.90
CA ASN A 34 -2.54 13.09 0.31
C ASN A 34 -2.78 14.29 1.25
N VAL A 35 -1.77 15.15 1.45
CA VAL A 35 -1.89 16.38 2.24
C VAL A 35 -2.92 17.35 1.64
N LEU A 36 -2.89 17.56 0.32
CA LEU A 36 -3.90 18.39 -0.37
C LEU A 36 -5.32 17.84 -0.17
N ALA A 37 -5.46 16.53 -0.05
CA ALA A 37 -6.69 15.84 0.29
C ALA A 37 -6.95 15.72 1.81
N GLY A 38 -6.32 16.58 2.63
CA GLY A 38 -6.53 16.63 4.08
C GLY A 38 -6.04 15.40 4.84
N GLY A 39 -5.04 14.70 4.30
CA GLY A 39 -4.37 13.54 4.90
C GLY A 39 -3.11 13.93 5.70
N ASN A 40 -2.36 12.90 6.12
CA ASN A 40 -1.07 13.05 6.78
C ASN A 40 0.06 13.06 5.73
N SER A 41 1.09 13.89 5.92
CA SER A 41 2.25 14.00 5.02
C SER A 41 3.13 12.75 5.01
N ASP A 42 3.12 11.97 6.08
CA ASP A 42 3.99 10.80 6.19
C ASP A 42 3.39 9.56 5.51
N VAL A 43 2.09 9.60 5.14
CA VAL A 43 1.39 8.47 4.52
C VAL A 43 1.05 8.73 3.07
N THR A 44 1.18 7.68 2.26
CA THR A 44 0.75 7.63 0.87
C THR A 44 -0.78 7.67 0.75
N ILE A 45 -1.28 8.07 -0.42
CA ILE A 45 -2.72 7.96 -0.75
C ILE A 45 -3.15 6.50 -0.70
N SER A 46 -2.34 5.58 -1.25
CA SER A 46 -2.64 4.15 -1.26
C SER A 46 -2.71 3.58 0.16
N GLY A 47 -1.77 3.92 1.04
CA GLY A 47 -1.82 3.53 2.46
C GLY A 47 -3.05 4.06 3.18
N ARG A 48 -3.41 5.33 2.95
CA ARG A 48 -4.64 5.92 3.53
C ARG A 48 -5.91 5.24 3.05
N VAL A 49 -5.99 4.96 1.76
CA VAL A 49 -7.12 4.22 1.17
C VAL A 49 -7.20 2.81 1.77
N GLY A 50 -6.07 2.11 1.89
CA GLY A 50 -5.99 0.79 2.53
C GLY A 50 -6.50 0.80 3.96
N TYR A 51 -6.03 1.73 4.79
CA TYR A 51 -6.51 1.90 6.18
C TYR A 51 -8.04 2.10 6.24
N ASN A 52 -8.58 3.00 5.41
CA ASN A 52 -10.01 3.33 5.42
C ASN A 52 -10.91 2.21 4.88
N VAL A 53 -10.38 1.28 4.07
CA VAL A 53 -11.14 0.11 3.61
C VAL A 53 -11.09 -1.03 4.63
N HIS A 54 -9.89 -1.31 5.16
CA HIS A 54 -9.62 -2.56 5.87
C HIS A 54 -9.65 -2.45 7.40
N ILE A 55 -9.47 -1.25 7.97
CA ILE A 55 -9.44 -1.04 9.43
C ILE A 55 -10.60 -0.19 9.89
N GLU A 56 -10.67 1.04 9.36
CA GLU A 56 -11.72 1.96 9.73
C GLU A 56 -13.02 1.41 9.14
N LYS A 57 -13.95 0.93 10.00
CA LYS A 57 -15.23 0.30 9.61
C LYS A 57 -16.13 1.18 8.73
N THR A 58 -15.68 2.37 8.37
CA THR A 58 -16.11 3.13 7.19
C THR A 58 -15.78 2.39 5.88
N ARG A 59 -16.38 1.21 5.68
CA ARG A 59 -16.47 0.49 4.39
C ARG A 59 -17.35 1.25 3.37
N GLY A 60 -17.24 2.58 3.35
CA GLY A 60 -17.96 3.44 2.43
C GLY A 60 -17.59 3.07 1.01
N LEU A 61 -18.59 2.99 0.14
CA LEU A 61 -18.44 2.71 -1.28
C LEU A 61 -17.36 3.59 -1.95
N PHE A 62 -17.18 4.82 -1.45
CA PHE A 62 -16.12 5.72 -1.88
C PHE A 62 -14.72 5.08 -1.78
N TRP A 63 -14.33 4.62 -0.59
CA TRP A 63 -12.99 4.08 -0.34
C TRP A 63 -12.72 2.81 -1.14
N LYS A 64 -13.73 1.92 -1.23
CA LYS A 64 -13.65 0.71 -2.06
C LYS A 64 -13.47 1.01 -3.55
N LYS A 65 -14.16 2.04 -4.06
CA LYS A 65 -13.99 2.48 -5.46
C LYS A 65 -12.59 3.02 -5.70
N MET A 66 -12.08 3.85 -4.78
CA MET A 66 -10.72 4.39 -4.87
C MET A 66 -9.67 3.29 -4.81
N GLU A 67 -9.82 2.33 -3.88
CA GLU A 67 -8.96 1.15 -3.80
C GLU A 67 -8.96 0.36 -5.09
N SER A 68 -10.14 0.09 -5.67
CA SER A 68 -10.24 -0.65 -6.93
C SER A 68 -9.50 0.04 -8.07
N VAL A 69 -9.60 1.37 -8.19
CA VAL A 69 -8.89 2.16 -9.22
C VAL A 69 -7.38 2.08 -9.02
N ILE A 70 -6.90 2.27 -7.79
CA ILE A 70 -5.46 2.23 -7.48
C ILE A 70 -4.92 0.81 -7.68
N ASN A 71 -5.55 -0.19 -7.08
CA ASN A 71 -5.11 -1.59 -7.20
C ASN A 71 -5.09 -2.03 -8.66
N PHE A 72 -6.08 -1.66 -9.48
CA PHE A 72 -6.06 -1.96 -10.92
C PHE A 72 -4.87 -1.32 -11.65
N THR A 73 -4.56 -0.06 -11.32
CA THR A 73 -3.47 0.68 -11.94
C THR A 73 -2.11 0.08 -11.64
N PHE A 74 -1.88 -0.30 -10.36
CA PHE A 74 -0.61 -0.83 -9.90
C PHE A 74 -0.48 -2.36 -10.00
N TYR A 75 -1.56 -3.08 -10.30
CA TYR A 75 -1.57 -4.55 -10.37
C TYR A 75 -0.43 -5.16 -11.21
N PRO A 76 -0.09 -4.65 -12.41
CA PRO A 76 0.98 -5.24 -13.21
C PRO A 76 2.38 -5.15 -12.58
N LEU A 77 2.60 -4.20 -11.67
CA LEU A 77 3.89 -3.93 -11.07
C LEU A 77 3.99 -4.44 -9.63
N ASP A 78 2.97 -4.14 -8.83
CA ASP A 78 2.94 -4.40 -7.39
C ASP A 78 2.09 -5.62 -7.01
N GLY A 79 1.24 -6.09 -7.93
CA GLY A 79 0.36 -7.24 -7.74
C GLY A 79 -0.95 -6.93 -7.01
N PRO A 80 -1.61 -7.96 -6.46
CA PRO A 80 -2.90 -7.80 -5.80
C PRO A 80 -2.79 -6.96 -4.52
N ASN A 81 -3.88 -6.27 -4.18
CA ASN A 81 -4.07 -5.62 -2.88
C ASN A 81 -2.99 -4.58 -2.50
N HIS A 82 -2.50 -3.83 -3.49
CA HIS A 82 -1.51 -2.74 -3.32
C HIS A 82 -1.85 -1.79 -2.16
N CYS A 83 -3.09 -1.30 -2.05
CA CYS A 83 -3.47 -0.37 -0.98
C CYS A 83 -3.38 -1.01 0.42
N LEU A 84 -3.77 -2.28 0.57
CA LEU A 84 -3.67 -2.99 1.85
C LEU A 84 -2.21 -3.17 2.26
N LEU A 85 -1.36 -3.57 1.31
CA LEU A 85 0.07 -3.78 1.53
C LEU A 85 0.79 -2.46 1.86
N ALA A 86 0.42 -1.37 1.19
CA ALA A 86 0.89 -0.02 1.51
C ALA A 86 0.51 0.38 2.94
N TYR A 87 -0.77 0.19 3.32
CA TYR A 87 -1.21 0.44 4.69
C TYR A 87 -0.40 -0.36 5.72
N CYS A 88 -0.22 -1.67 5.50
CA CYS A 88 0.51 -2.50 6.46
C CYS A 88 2.01 -2.17 6.55
N SER A 89 2.58 -1.62 5.48
CA SER A 89 3.98 -1.15 5.48
C SER A 89 4.13 0.10 6.36
N ASP A 90 3.13 0.97 6.35
CA ASP A 90 3.10 2.25 7.08
C ASP A 90 2.11 2.21 8.27
N ARG A 91 1.93 1.04 8.91
CA ARG A 91 0.84 0.81 9.91
C ARG A 91 0.94 1.65 11.20
N HIS A 92 2.11 2.22 11.46
CA HIS A 92 2.38 2.99 12.68
C HIS A 92 2.13 4.49 12.50
N GLU A 93 1.77 4.91 11.28
CA GLU A 93 1.49 6.29 10.98
C GLU A 93 0.04 6.68 11.32
N GLU A 94 -0.20 7.97 11.54
CA GLU A 94 -1.54 8.48 11.79
C GLU A 94 -2.36 8.56 10.49
N TYR A 95 -3.42 7.77 10.42
CA TYR A 95 -4.39 7.82 9.32
C TYR A 95 -5.62 8.65 9.70
N ARG A 96 -6.12 9.42 8.74
CA ARG A 96 -7.30 10.28 8.92
C ARG A 96 -8.34 9.99 7.87
N GLY A 97 -9.60 9.86 8.29
CA GLY A 97 -10.74 9.93 7.38
C GLY A 97 -10.78 11.27 6.62
N ALA A 98 -11.70 11.40 5.67
CA ALA A 98 -11.86 12.62 4.87
C ALA A 98 -13.28 13.18 4.98
N LYS A 99 -13.39 14.50 5.20
CA LYS A 99 -14.65 15.25 5.01
C LYS A 99 -15.03 15.24 3.53
N MET A 100 -16.29 15.52 3.19
CA MET A 100 -16.80 15.42 1.81
C MET A 100 -15.97 16.22 0.80
N PHE A 101 -15.62 17.46 1.13
CA PHE A 101 -14.78 18.32 0.27
C PHE A 101 -13.43 17.66 -0.06
N PHE A 102 -12.74 17.15 0.95
CA PHE A 102 -11.46 16.46 0.78
C PHE A 102 -11.58 15.12 0.05
N LYS A 103 -12.72 14.42 0.16
CA LYS A 103 -12.98 13.20 -0.63
C LYS A 103 -13.07 13.51 -2.13
N ILE A 104 -13.67 14.64 -2.51
CA ILE A 104 -13.73 15.07 -3.91
C ILE A 104 -12.32 15.37 -4.44
N ILE A 105 -11.53 16.15 -3.69
CA ILE A 105 -10.13 16.43 -4.04
C ILE A 105 -9.35 15.12 -4.20
N LEU A 106 -9.46 14.22 -3.22
CA LEU A 106 -8.79 12.93 -3.25
C LEU A 106 -9.15 12.11 -4.48
N ALA A 107 -10.44 12.02 -4.82
CA ALA A 107 -10.90 11.27 -5.99
C ALA A 107 -10.37 11.87 -7.30
N VAL A 108 -10.35 13.19 -7.43
CA VAL A 108 -9.80 13.87 -8.61
C VAL A 108 -8.31 13.56 -8.76
N LEU A 109 -7.53 13.66 -7.67
CA LEU A 109 -6.11 13.34 -7.69
C LEU A 109 -5.87 11.87 -8.05
N ILE A 110 -6.57 10.93 -7.41
CA ILE A 110 -6.44 9.50 -7.68
C ILE A 110 -6.72 9.20 -9.15
N VAL A 111 -7.86 9.66 -9.68
CA VAL A 111 -8.25 9.37 -11.06
C VAL A 111 -7.26 10.00 -12.05
N LEU A 112 -6.87 11.25 -11.83
CA LEU A 112 -5.90 11.94 -12.69
C LEU A 112 -4.55 11.22 -12.72
N PHE A 113 -3.96 10.92 -11.55
CA PHE A 113 -2.66 10.25 -11.49
C PHE A 113 -2.74 8.80 -12.00
N CYS A 114 -3.81 8.07 -11.69
CA CYS A 114 -3.95 6.69 -12.19
C CYS A 114 -4.06 6.64 -13.72
N ILE A 115 -4.77 7.60 -14.35
CA ILE A 115 -4.82 7.71 -15.82
C ILE A 115 -3.43 8.01 -16.40
N LEU A 116 -2.66 8.91 -15.76
CA LEU A 116 -1.30 9.24 -16.23
C LEU A 116 -0.32 8.07 -16.05
N LEU A 117 -0.48 7.27 -14.99
CA LEU A 117 0.44 6.20 -14.63
C LEU A 117 0.12 4.85 -15.29
N ILE A 118 -1.11 4.61 -15.75
CA ILE A 118 -1.50 3.30 -16.28
C ILE A 118 -0.67 2.88 -17.50
N ILE A 119 -0.37 3.81 -18.42
CA ILE A 119 0.43 3.53 -19.62
C ILE A 119 1.88 3.20 -19.24
N PRO A 120 2.62 4.06 -18.52
CA PRO A 120 4.02 3.75 -18.18
C PRO A 120 4.15 2.51 -17.30
N ILE A 121 3.23 2.26 -16.35
CA ILE A 121 3.25 1.04 -15.54
C ILE A 121 3.13 -0.20 -16.41
N ARG A 122 2.19 -0.22 -17.37
CA ARG A 122 2.03 -1.35 -18.28
C ARG A 122 3.24 -1.55 -19.17
N LEU A 123 3.84 -0.48 -19.70
CA LEU A 123 5.08 -0.58 -20.50
C LEU A 123 6.24 -1.14 -19.67
N ILE A 124 6.40 -0.70 -18.43
CA ILE A 124 7.44 -1.22 -17.52
C ILE A 124 7.19 -2.71 -17.23
N ALA A 125 5.94 -3.12 -17.02
CA ALA A 125 5.58 -4.51 -16.75
C ALA A 125 5.81 -5.46 -17.93
N LEU A 126 5.98 -4.95 -19.16
CA LEU A 126 6.40 -5.75 -20.31
C LEU A 126 7.90 -6.06 -20.31
N ILE A 127 8.71 -5.15 -19.77
CA ILE A 127 10.19 -5.23 -19.81
C ILE A 127 10.72 -5.89 -18.53
N LYS A 128 10.14 -5.54 -17.39
CA LYS A 128 10.44 -6.17 -16.11
C LYS A 128 9.42 -7.27 -15.89
N ALA A 129 9.89 -8.52 -15.79
CA ALA A 129 9.06 -9.60 -15.28
C ALA A 129 8.40 -9.13 -13.97
N ALA A 130 7.09 -9.35 -13.84
CA ALA A 130 6.38 -9.08 -12.60
C ALA A 130 7.19 -9.71 -11.45
N ARG A 131 7.30 -8.99 -10.33
CA ARG A 131 7.99 -9.52 -9.14
C ARG A 131 7.43 -10.92 -8.88
N THR A 132 8.31 -11.91 -8.75
CA THR A 132 7.87 -13.29 -8.48
C THR A 132 7.52 -13.49 -7.01
N HIS A 133 7.98 -12.56 -6.17
CA HIS A 133 8.12 -12.68 -4.73
C HIS A 133 7.86 -11.33 -4.05
N TYR A 134 6.97 -11.30 -3.06
CA TYR A 134 6.67 -10.15 -2.23
C TYR A 134 7.26 -10.36 -0.84
N ILE A 135 8.08 -9.41 -0.40
CA ILE A 135 8.64 -9.42 0.96
C ILE A 135 7.61 -8.74 1.87
N MET A 136 7.01 -9.52 2.75
CA MET A 136 6.06 -9.03 3.75
C MET A 136 6.75 -8.11 4.77
N PRO A 137 5.99 -7.27 5.50
CA PRO A 137 6.51 -6.53 6.65
C PRO A 137 7.18 -7.44 7.71
N SER A 138 6.81 -8.72 7.80
CA SER A 138 7.48 -9.72 8.63
C SER A 138 8.91 -10.04 8.17
N GLY A 139 9.25 -9.77 6.91
CA GLY A 139 10.46 -10.24 6.24
C GLY A 139 10.29 -11.57 5.50
N GLU A 140 9.13 -12.22 5.62
CA GLU A 140 8.82 -13.44 4.86
C GLU A 140 8.62 -13.15 3.38
N ASN A 141 9.08 -14.05 2.53
CA ASN A 141 9.02 -13.90 1.09
C ASN A 141 7.93 -14.81 0.49
N ILE A 142 6.81 -14.20 0.06
CA ILE A 142 5.66 -14.93 -0.46
C ILE A 142 5.65 -14.89 -2.00
N PRO A 143 5.46 -16.03 -2.69
CA PRO A 143 5.24 -16.05 -4.13
C PRO A 143 4.00 -15.24 -4.53
N TYR A 144 4.07 -14.45 -5.59
CA TYR A 144 2.95 -13.59 -6.02
C TYR A 144 1.65 -14.35 -6.31
N LYS A 145 1.76 -15.61 -6.75
CA LYS A 145 0.61 -16.51 -6.97
C LYS A 145 -0.19 -16.76 -5.68
N ASP A 146 0.47 -16.72 -4.53
CA ASP A 146 -0.12 -17.01 -3.22
C ASP A 146 -0.51 -15.70 -2.50
N LEU A 147 0.09 -14.57 -2.90
CA LEU A 147 -0.12 -13.25 -2.31
C LEU A 147 -1.60 -12.82 -2.30
N MET A 148 -2.36 -13.11 -3.37
CA MET A 148 -3.80 -12.80 -3.43
C MET A 148 -4.56 -13.52 -2.32
N ILE A 149 -4.36 -14.84 -2.18
CA ILE A 149 -5.04 -15.66 -1.18
C ILE A 149 -4.62 -15.21 0.22
N THR A 150 -3.33 -14.97 0.45
CA THR A 150 -2.83 -14.51 1.76
C THR A 150 -3.41 -13.16 2.15
N THR A 151 -3.46 -12.20 1.23
CA THR A 151 -3.98 -10.86 1.51
C THR A 151 -5.49 -10.83 1.67
N GLU A 152 -6.23 -11.63 0.91
CA GLU A 152 -7.68 -11.83 1.10
C GLU A 152 -8.00 -12.52 2.42
N TYR A 153 -7.25 -13.55 2.78
CA TYR A 153 -7.37 -14.20 4.08
C TYR A 153 -7.09 -13.19 5.19
N ALA A 154 -5.99 -12.44 5.13
CA ALA A 154 -5.67 -11.42 6.13
C ALA A 154 -6.79 -10.36 6.23
N ALA A 155 -7.30 -9.86 5.10
CA ALA A 155 -8.38 -8.87 5.05
C ALA A 155 -9.73 -9.39 5.61
N SER A 156 -9.92 -10.72 5.64
CA SER A 156 -11.10 -11.34 6.24
C SER A 156 -11.05 -11.43 7.78
N GLN A 157 -9.88 -11.17 8.39
CA GLN A 157 -9.66 -11.27 9.83
C GLN A 157 -9.75 -9.89 10.51
N GLY A 158 -9.48 -9.84 11.83
CA GLY A 158 -9.58 -8.63 12.64
C GLY A 158 -8.65 -7.49 12.21
N ASP A 159 -7.33 -7.65 12.39
CA ASP A 159 -6.32 -6.74 11.86
C ASP A 159 -5.48 -7.48 10.79
N PRO A 160 -5.66 -7.18 9.48
CA PRO A 160 -4.90 -7.82 8.42
C PRO A 160 -3.40 -7.61 8.55
N CYS A 161 -2.96 -6.49 9.13
CA CYS A 161 -1.55 -6.19 9.25
C CYS A 161 -0.88 -6.98 10.36
N GLU A 162 -1.59 -7.44 11.39
CA GLU A 162 -1.04 -8.38 12.37
C GLU A 162 -0.68 -9.72 11.71
N ILE A 163 -1.55 -10.21 10.82
CA ILE A 163 -1.32 -11.46 10.09
C ILE A 163 -0.17 -11.28 9.09
N LEU A 164 -0.20 -10.21 8.29
CA LEU A 164 0.83 -9.93 7.30
C LEU A 164 2.19 -9.55 7.91
N SER A 165 2.23 -9.13 9.17
CA SER A 165 3.49 -8.90 9.90
C SER A 165 3.98 -10.13 10.68
N GLY A 166 3.28 -11.27 10.60
CA GLY A 166 3.62 -12.47 11.36
C GLY A 166 3.47 -12.29 12.88
N LEU A 167 2.68 -11.30 13.32
CA LEU A 167 2.41 -10.98 14.72
C LEU A 167 1.24 -11.78 15.31
N THR A 168 0.80 -12.85 14.64
CA THR A 168 -0.08 -13.85 15.27
C THR A 168 0.69 -14.53 16.40
N LYS A 169 0.24 -14.27 17.63
CA LYS A 169 0.74 -14.88 18.88
C LYS A 169 0.76 -16.40 18.82
#